data_AF-A0A7X9SUR7-F1
#
_entry.id   AF-A0A7X9SUR7-F1
#
_cell.length_a   1.000
_cell.length_b   1.000
_cell.length_c   1.000
_cell.angle_alpha   90.00
_cell.angle_beta   90.00
_cell.angle_gamma   90.00
#
_symmetry.space_group_name_H-M   'P 1'
#
loop_
_entity.id
_entity.type
_entity.pdbx_description
1 polymer ?
#
loop_
_entity_poly.entity_id
_entity_poly.type
_entity_poly.pdbx_seq_one_letter_code
_entity_poly.pdbx_strand_id
1 'polypeptide(L)'
;MKNLERELGRRDRAEKAKPLGVVVTTLAILVALVGGIWFLTTMGDDEDDLTASETETTSPELTPLAMARAEALPDTVTCEYLAGGGEAAKDVSTPPTDGIATTGTVTVTLKTNNGDVPMELDRSMSPCAVNAIEHLAKEGYYDDTVCHRMTTGGLNVLQCGDPTGSGAGGPGFTFADEYPADESEPTDSVIYPEGSIAMANSGPDTNGSQFFLNYGPGQLQPNYSILGTMTPEGLDVVKGISEKGIEGGQTDGKPAEEVRIESATVS
;
A
#
# COMPACT_ATOMS: atom_id res chain seq x y z
N MET A 1 2.27 -47.07 30.26
CA MET A 1 0.87 -47.05 29.75
C MET A 1 -0.12 -46.36 30.69
N LYS A 2 -0.13 -46.62 32.01
CA LYS A 2 -1.06 -45.95 32.96
C LYS A 2 -0.95 -44.41 33.10
N ASN A 3 0.19 -43.80 32.75
CA ASN A 3 0.33 -42.34 32.77
C ASN A 3 -0.20 -41.65 31.49
N LEU A 4 -0.26 -42.36 30.36
CA LEU A 4 -0.75 -41.79 29.08
C LEU A 4 -2.29 -41.72 29.05
N GLU A 5 -2.95 -42.72 29.64
CA GLU A 5 -4.42 -42.73 29.81
C GLU A 5 -4.91 -41.62 30.75
N ARG A 6 -4.09 -41.26 31.75
CA ARG A 6 -4.39 -40.18 32.70
C ARG A 6 -4.24 -38.78 32.09
N GLU A 7 -3.39 -38.62 31.08
CA GLU A 7 -3.23 -37.37 30.33
C GLU A 7 -4.32 -37.20 29.25
N LEU A 8 -4.71 -38.27 28.56
CA LEU A 8 -5.84 -38.24 27.61
C LEU A 8 -7.17 -37.92 28.33
N GLY A 9 -7.40 -38.50 29.52
CA GLY A 9 -8.60 -38.19 30.33
C GLY A 9 -8.65 -36.76 30.90
N ARG A 10 -7.53 -36.04 30.93
CA ARG A 10 -7.48 -34.62 31.33
C ARG A 10 -7.78 -33.66 30.18
N ARG A 11 -7.36 -33.99 28.95
CA ARG A 11 -7.67 -33.19 27.76
C ARG A 11 -9.15 -33.28 27.38
N ASP A 12 -9.75 -34.47 27.51
CA ASP A 12 -11.17 -34.70 27.21
C ASP A 12 -12.13 -33.98 28.21
N ARG A 13 -11.66 -33.70 29.44
CA ARG A 13 -12.37 -32.85 30.41
C ARG A 13 -12.14 -31.35 30.22
N ALA A 14 -11.03 -30.95 29.58
CA ALA A 14 -10.74 -29.54 29.32
C ALA A 14 -11.52 -29.00 28.11
N GLU A 15 -11.92 -29.85 27.15
CA GLU A 15 -12.83 -29.45 26.08
C GLU A 15 -14.29 -29.31 26.52
N LYS A 16 -14.72 -30.03 27.57
CA LYS A 16 -16.10 -29.99 28.08
C LYS A 16 -16.39 -28.89 29.10
N ALA A 17 -15.45 -27.97 29.35
CA ALA A 17 -15.60 -26.89 30.33
C ALA A 17 -15.34 -25.49 29.74
N LYS A 18 -15.84 -25.22 28.53
CA LYS A 18 -16.05 -23.85 28.04
C LYS A 18 -17.54 -23.51 28.13
N PRO A 19 -17.92 -22.32 28.64
CA PRO A 19 -19.33 -21.97 28.82
C PRO A 19 -20.03 -21.88 27.48
N LEU A 20 -21.10 -22.67 27.36
CA LEU A 20 -22.01 -22.75 26.22
C LEU A 20 -22.92 -21.50 26.19
N GLY A 21 -22.33 -20.35 25.89
CA GLY A 21 -23.04 -19.13 25.50
C GLY A 21 -22.72 -18.85 24.04
N VAL A 22 -23.71 -18.51 23.23
CA VAL A 22 -23.61 -18.22 21.79
C VAL A 22 -23.71 -19.44 20.85
N VAL A 23 -24.72 -20.32 21.01
CA VAL A 23 -25.29 -21.12 19.88
C VAL A 23 -26.84 -21.29 19.98
N VAL A 24 -27.53 -20.73 20.98
CA VAL A 24 -29.01 -20.95 21.14
C VAL A 24 -29.87 -19.73 20.76
N THR A 25 -29.29 -18.59 20.41
CA THR A 25 -30.05 -17.35 20.18
C THR A 25 -30.70 -17.23 18.79
N THR A 26 -30.31 -18.01 17.78
CA THR A 26 -30.85 -17.86 16.41
C THR A 26 -32.15 -18.64 16.14
N LEU A 27 -32.46 -19.70 16.91
CA LEU A 27 -33.73 -20.45 16.74
C LEU A 27 -34.88 -19.90 17.60
N ALA A 28 -34.59 -19.23 18.71
CA ALA A 28 -35.62 -18.58 19.53
C ALA A 28 -36.21 -17.33 18.87
N ILE A 29 -35.42 -16.62 18.05
CA ILE A 29 -35.86 -15.41 17.33
C ILE A 29 -36.83 -15.75 16.20
N LEU A 30 -36.61 -16.85 15.46
CA LEU A 30 -37.53 -17.25 14.38
C LEU A 30 -38.88 -17.76 14.89
N VAL A 31 -38.91 -18.48 16.02
CA VAL A 31 -40.18 -18.92 16.63
C VAL A 31 -40.94 -17.74 17.26
N ALA A 32 -40.22 -16.75 17.83
CA ALA A 32 -40.83 -15.52 18.32
C ALA A 32 -41.38 -14.62 17.19
N LEU A 33 -40.71 -14.57 16.04
CA LEU A 33 -41.20 -13.81 14.87
C LEU A 33 -42.42 -14.46 14.22
N VAL A 34 -42.44 -15.78 14.02
CA VAL A 34 -43.60 -16.47 13.42
C VAL A 34 -44.78 -16.55 14.39
N GLY A 35 -44.52 -16.81 15.68
CA GLY A 35 -45.56 -16.80 16.71
C GLY A 35 -46.10 -15.40 17.02
N GLY A 36 -45.23 -14.39 16.99
CA GLY A 36 -45.59 -12.98 17.17
C GLY A 36 -46.48 -12.44 16.05
N ILE A 37 -46.18 -12.78 14.79
CA ILE A 37 -47.01 -12.40 13.62
C ILE A 37 -48.39 -13.10 13.68
N TRP A 38 -48.47 -14.36 14.12
CA TRP A 38 -49.77 -15.04 14.26
C TRP A 38 -50.62 -14.48 15.43
N PHE A 39 -49.98 -14.12 16.54
CA PHE A 39 -50.66 -13.48 17.66
C PHE A 39 -51.12 -12.05 17.32
N LEU A 40 -50.32 -11.28 16.59
CA LEU A 40 -50.65 -9.91 16.15
C LEU A 40 -51.72 -9.85 15.05
N THR A 41 -51.92 -10.93 14.28
CA THR A 41 -52.97 -10.97 13.23
C THR A 41 -54.32 -11.49 13.73
N THR A 42 -54.42 -12.02 14.95
CA THR A 42 -55.66 -12.62 15.49
C THR A 42 -56.25 -11.87 16.70
N MET A 43 -55.55 -10.88 17.23
CA MET A 43 -56.06 -9.99 18.28
C MET A 43 -56.00 -8.53 17.82
N GLY A 44 -57.11 -8.05 17.26
CA GLY A 44 -57.69 -6.73 17.54
C GLY A 44 -56.92 -5.47 17.14
N ASP A 45 -57.51 -4.74 16.19
CA ASP A 45 -57.54 -3.27 16.04
C ASP A 45 -56.66 -2.48 17.01
N ASP A 46 -55.55 -1.93 16.49
CA ASP A 46 -55.15 -0.54 16.72
C ASP A 46 -54.08 -0.18 15.66
N GLU A 47 -54.37 0.84 14.85
CA GLU A 47 -53.50 1.37 13.80
C GLU A 47 -52.32 2.13 14.41
N ASP A 48 -51.22 1.45 14.72
CA ASP A 48 -49.93 2.09 14.99
C ASP A 48 -48.94 1.82 13.84
N ASP A 49 -48.68 2.89 13.09
CA ASP A 49 -47.75 3.01 11.97
C ASP A 49 -46.31 2.67 12.41
N LEU A 50 -45.87 1.43 12.17
CA LEU A 50 -44.51 0.99 12.41
C LEU A 50 -43.60 1.46 11.27
N THR A 51 -43.13 2.70 11.39
CA THR A 51 -42.03 3.25 10.60
C THR A 51 -40.74 2.51 10.94
N ALA A 52 -40.27 1.67 10.00
CA ALA A 52 -38.97 1.05 10.07
C ALA A 52 -37.88 2.13 9.93
N SER A 53 -37.17 2.41 11.03
CA SER A 53 -36.00 3.27 11.05
C SER A 53 -34.85 2.53 10.36
N GLU A 54 -34.61 2.85 9.08
CA GLU A 54 -33.39 2.47 8.37
C GLU A 54 -32.21 3.14 9.08
N THR A 55 -31.45 2.35 9.84
CA THR A 55 -30.16 2.81 10.35
C THR A 55 -29.19 2.78 9.18
N GLU A 56 -28.98 3.93 8.53
CA GLU A 56 -27.90 4.13 7.58
C GLU A 56 -26.58 3.83 8.28
N THR A 57 -25.98 2.68 7.96
CA THR A 57 -24.60 2.38 8.32
C THR A 57 -23.73 3.21 7.38
N THR A 58 -23.34 4.40 7.82
CA THR A 58 -22.36 5.23 7.11
C THR A 58 -21.03 4.47 7.11
N SER A 59 -20.71 3.84 5.98
CA SER A 59 -19.37 3.31 5.74
C SER A 59 -18.40 4.49 5.79
N PRO A 60 -17.31 4.44 6.59
CA PRO A 60 -16.37 5.55 6.65
C PRO A 60 -15.79 5.79 5.25
N GLU A 61 -16.05 6.97 4.71
CA GLU A 61 -15.52 7.41 3.43
C GLU A 61 -14.02 7.66 3.60
N LEU A 62 -13.19 6.88 2.91
CA LEU A 62 -11.74 7.01 2.98
C LEU A 62 -11.30 8.33 2.38
N THR A 63 -10.44 9.04 3.09
CA THR A 63 -9.92 10.34 2.64
C THR A 63 -8.73 10.17 1.71
N PRO A 64 -8.65 10.95 0.61
CA PRO A 64 -7.42 11.11 -0.14
C PRO A 64 -6.30 11.67 0.73
N LEU A 65 -5.13 11.06 0.63
CA LEU A 65 -3.93 11.55 1.27
C LEU A 65 -3.55 12.91 0.67
N ALA A 66 -3.20 13.87 1.52
CA ALA A 66 -2.70 15.16 1.07
C ALA A 66 -1.31 14.98 0.43
N MET A 67 -1.01 15.71 -0.64
CA MET A 67 0.33 15.72 -1.24
C MET A 67 1.20 16.81 -0.62
N ALA A 68 1.19 16.89 0.72
CA ALA A 68 1.92 17.89 1.49
C ALA A 68 1.96 17.51 2.97
N ARG A 69 3.08 17.83 3.63
CA ARG A 69 3.23 17.75 5.08
C ARG A 69 2.35 18.75 5.81
N ALA A 70 1.95 18.42 7.04
CA ALA A 70 1.28 19.36 7.93
C ALA A 70 2.25 20.42 8.48
N GLU A 71 3.49 20.01 8.76
CA GLU A 71 4.57 20.88 9.24
C GLU A 71 5.73 20.90 8.23
N ALA A 72 6.22 22.11 7.92
CA ALA A 72 7.36 22.25 7.01
C ALA A 72 8.66 21.79 7.69
N LEU A 73 9.48 21.06 6.94
CA LEU A 73 10.82 20.65 7.37
C LEU A 73 11.78 21.86 7.44
N PRO A 74 12.89 21.77 8.22
CA PRO A 74 13.97 22.75 8.14
C PRO A 74 14.57 22.82 6.73
N ASP A 75 15.24 23.92 6.36
CA ASP A 75 15.80 24.12 5.00
C ASP A 75 16.65 22.94 4.48
N THR A 76 17.35 22.26 5.39
CA THR A 76 18.13 21.05 5.09
C THR A 76 18.00 20.00 6.18
N VAL A 77 18.14 18.72 5.79
CA VAL A 77 18.18 17.57 6.71
C VAL A 77 19.48 16.77 6.54
N THR A 78 19.74 15.90 7.52
CA THR A 78 20.72 14.81 7.40
C THR A 78 19.95 13.50 7.20
N CYS A 79 20.29 12.78 6.13
CA CYS A 79 19.74 11.49 5.77
C CYS A 79 20.65 10.35 6.23
N GLU A 80 20.07 9.24 6.66
CA GLU A 80 20.79 8.05 7.09
C GLU A 80 20.47 6.86 6.16
N TYR A 81 21.50 6.35 5.48
CA TYR A 81 21.42 5.18 4.60
C TYR A 81 22.19 4.04 5.24
N LEU A 82 21.47 3.12 5.87
CA LEU A 82 22.03 2.01 6.63
C LEU A 82 22.30 0.82 5.72
N ALA A 83 23.45 0.16 5.87
CA ALA A 83 23.65 -1.14 5.21
C ALA A 83 22.55 -2.11 5.63
N GLY A 84 21.81 -2.64 4.65
CA GLY A 84 20.55 -3.32 4.91
C GLY A 84 19.87 -3.80 3.63
N GLY A 85 18.80 -4.60 3.77
CA GLY A 85 18.03 -5.08 2.62
C GLY A 85 18.70 -6.17 1.77
N GLY A 86 19.83 -6.73 2.23
CA GLY A 86 20.58 -7.76 1.53
C GLY A 86 21.79 -7.22 0.78
N GLU A 87 22.39 -8.05 -0.08
CA GLU A 87 23.45 -7.61 -1.00
C GLU A 87 22.84 -6.73 -2.10
N ALA A 88 23.59 -5.71 -2.53
CA ALA A 88 23.13 -4.82 -3.59
C ALA A 88 22.86 -5.64 -4.87
N ALA A 89 21.66 -5.48 -5.44
CA ALA A 89 21.26 -6.16 -6.67
C ALA A 89 22.08 -5.71 -7.90
N LYS A 90 22.64 -4.50 -7.81
CA LYS A 90 23.51 -3.87 -8.81
C LYS A 90 24.46 -2.93 -8.08
N ASP A 91 25.69 -2.80 -8.57
CA ASP A 91 26.69 -1.92 -7.96
C ASP A 91 26.21 -0.46 -7.96
N VAL A 92 26.24 0.18 -6.79
CA VAL A 92 25.93 1.60 -6.61
C VAL A 92 26.54 2.11 -5.31
N SER A 93 26.88 3.40 -5.26
CA SER A 93 27.32 4.03 -4.01
C SER A 93 26.13 4.41 -3.11
N THR A 94 26.43 4.70 -1.85
CA THR A 94 25.46 5.32 -0.95
C THR A 94 25.28 6.81 -1.30
N PRO A 95 24.06 7.36 -1.25
CA PRO A 95 23.81 8.77 -1.50
C PRO A 95 24.50 9.70 -0.48
N PRO A 96 24.70 10.99 -0.79
CA PRO A 96 25.17 11.98 0.17
C PRO A 96 24.18 12.11 1.34
N THR A 97 24.71 12.31 2.55
CA THR A 97 23.93 12.28 3.80
C THR A 97 23.60 13.66 4.34
N ASP A 98 24.48 14.64 4.21
CA ASP A 98 24.36 15.93 4.91
C ASP A 98 23.94 17.08 4.00
N GLY A 99 23.17 18.02 4.57
CA GLY A 99 22.78 19.25 3.88
C GLY A 99 21.80 19.01 2.74
N ILE A 100 20.97 17.97 2.84
CA ILE A 100 20.00 17.63 1.81
C ILE A 100 18.85 18.63 1.87
N ALA A 101 18.65 19.37 0.78
CA ALA A 101 17.60 20.38 0.70
C ALA A 101 16.21 19.73 0.80
N THR A 102 15.34 20.36 1.59
CA THR A 102 13.94 19.94 1.83
C THR A 102 12.94 20.69 0.99
N THR A 103 13.40 21.54 0.06
CA THR A 103 12.54 22.31 -0.83
C THR A 103 12.95 22.13 -2.27
N GLY A 104 11.99 22.31 -3.17
CA GLY A 104 12.19 22.19 -4.61
C GLY A 104 11.89 20.79 -5.13
N THR A 105 11.79 20.70 -6.45
CA THR A 105 11.46 19.46 -7.15
C THR A 105 12.67 18.94 -7.91
N VAL A 106 12.69 17.62 -8.12
CA VAL A 106 13.65 16.92 -8.98
C VAL A 106 12.85 16.23 -10.07
N THR A 107 13.14 16.52 -11.33
CA THR A 107 12.51 15.82 -12.45
C THR A 107 13.28 14.55 -12.76
N VAL A 108 12.57 13.42 -12.75
CA VAL A 108 13.10 12.11 -13.16
C VAL A 108 12.25 11.60 -14.32
N THR A 109 12.89 11.21 -15.43
CA THR A 109 12.20 10.55 -16.55
C THR A 109 12.66 9.12 -16.67
N LEU A 110 11.72 8.18 -16.53
CA LEU A 110 11.96 6.77 -16.85
C LEU A 110 11.71 6.57 -18.35
N LYS A 111 12.76 6.30 -19.11
CA LYS A 111 12.62 5.89 -20.51
C LYS A 111 12.26 4.42 -20.54
N THR A 112 11.06 4.09 -20.99
CA THR A 112 10.60 2.70 -21.04
C THR A 112 10.36 2.26 -22.47
N ASN A 113 10.37 0.94 -22.68
CA ASN A 113 9.95 0.33 -23.95
C ASN A 113 8.46 0.58 -24.30
N ASN A 114 7.69 1.21 -23.41
CA ASN A 114 6.29 1.59 -23.60
C ASN A 114 6.08 3.12 -23.73
N GLY A 115 7.15 3.92 -23.65
CA GLY A 115 7.10 5.38 -23.65
C GLY A 115 7.89 6.00 -22.50
N ASP A 116 8.11 7.31 -22.56
CA ASP A 116 8.76 8.05 -21.48
C ASP A 116 7.74 8.31 -20.36
N VAL A 117 8.14 8.06 -19.11
CA VAL A 117 7.36 8.36 -17.90
C VAL A 117 8.06 9.49 -17.13
N PRO A 118 7.80 10.75 -17.48
CA PRO A 118 8.27 11.91 -16.72
C PRO A 118 7.57 12.02 -15.36
N MET A 119 8.36 12.33 -14.33
CA MET A 119 7.95 12.41 -12.94
C MET A 119 8.58 13.64 -12.27
N GLU A 120 7.83 14.24 -11.36
CA GLU A 120 8.30 15.32 -10.49
C GLU A 120 8.33 14.82 -9.04
N LEU A 121 9.52 14.75 -8.48
CA LEU A 121 9.75 14.35 -7.09
C LEU A 121 9.88 15.60 -6.22
N ASP A 122 9.20 15.65 -5.08
CA ASP A 122 9.12 16.82 -4.21
C ASP A 122 9.86 16.57 -2.89
N ARG A 123 10.93 17.34 -2.69
CA ARG A 123 11.79 17.26 -1.50
C ARG A 123 11.09 17.68 -0.21
N SER A 124 9.97 18.40 -0.28
CA SER A 124 9.25 18.88 0.90
C SER A 124 8.47 17.78 1.62
N MET A 125 8.14 16.70 0.91
CA MET A 125 7.49 15.54 1.50
C MET A 125 8.51 14.53 2.02
N SER A 126 9.44 14.10 1.17
CA SER A 126 10.36 13.00 1.49
C SER A 126 11.79 13.29 0.98
N PRO A 127 12.51 14.25 1.59
CA PRO A 127 13.81 14.69 1.09
C PRO A 127 14.84 13.56 1.00
N CYS A 128 14.87 12.62 1.95
CA CYS A 128 15.84 11.53 1.95
C CYS A 128 15.51 10.47 0.91
N ALA A 129 14.22 10.19 0.70
CA ALA A 129 13.75 9.30 -0.35
C ALA A 129 14.00 9.90 -1.75
N VAL A 130 13.68 11.18 -1.96
CA VAL A 130 13.97 11.88 -3.23
C VAL A 130 15.48 11.91 -3.50
N ASN A 131 16.30 12.20 -2.50
CA ASN A 131 17.77 12.16 -2.62
C ASN A 131 18.28 10.76 -3.00
N ALA A 132 17.70 9.69 -2.44
CA ALA A 132 18.05 8.33 -2.79
C ALA A 132 17.70 8.00 -4.25
N ILE A 133 16.47 8.27 -4.68
CA ILE A 133 16.03 8.01 -6.06
C ILE A 133 16.83 8.83 -7.07
N GLU A 134 17.09 10.11 -6.77
CA GLU A 134 17.91 10.98 -7.61
C GLU A 134 19.34 10.42 -7.78
N HIS A 135 19.96 9.99 -6.67
CA HIS A 135 21.29 9.39 -6.70
C HIS A 135 21.31 8.09 -7.50
N LEU A 136 20.38 7.17 -7.23
CA LEU A 136 20.27 5.89 -7.92
C LEU A 136 20.03 6.07 -9.42
N ALA A 137 19.20 7.04 -9.82
CA ALA A 137 18.99 7.37 -11.24
C ALA A 137 20.26 7.92 -11.89
N LYS A 138 20.99 8.84 -11.24
CA LYS A 138 22.25 9.39 -11.77
C LYS A 138 23.35 8.35 -11.93
N GLU A 139 23.38 7.35 -11.04
CA GLU A 139 24.31 6.22 -11.10
C GLU A 139 23.86 5.12 -12.09
N GLY A 140 22.75 5.32 -12.81
CA GLY A 140 22.23 4.36 -13.78
C GLY A 140 21.71 3.07 -13.14
N TYR A 141 21.36 3.09 -11.85
CA TYR A 141 20.91 1.90 -11.12
C TYR A 141 19.65 1.28 -11.74
N TYR A 142 18.73 2.12 -12.24
CA TYR A 142 17.48 1.71 -12.87
C TYR A 142 17.60 1.32 -14.35
N ASP A 143 18.78 1.48 -14.95
CA ASP A 143 19.00 1.13 -16.36
C ASP A 143 18.91 -0.39 -16.57
N ASP A 144 18.20 -0.76 -17.63
CA ASP A 144 17.90 -2.13 -18.03
C ASP A 144 17.19 -2.96 -16.94
N THR A 145 16.31 -2.33 -16.17
CA THR A 145 15.50 -2.99 -15.13
C THR A 145 14.04 -3.14 -15.55
N VAL A 146 13.29 -4.03 -14.89
CA VAL A 146 11.87 -4.26 -15.20
C VAL A 146 10.96 -3.79 -14.08
N CYS A 147 9.77 -3.30 -14.44
CA CYS A 147 8.67 -3.20 -13.49
C CYS A 147 8.07 -4.60 -13.31
N HIS A 148 8.35 -5.19 -12.16
CA HIS A 148 8.13 -6.63 -11.92
C HIS A 148 6.73 -6.94 -11.41
N ARG A 149 5.95 -5.94 -11.01
CA ARG A 149 4.61 -6.13 -10.46
C ARG A 149 3.65 -5.02 -10.85
N MET A 150 2.42 -5.39 -11.13
CA MET A 150 1.29 -4.51 -11.37
C MET A 150 0.05 -5.09 -10.68
N THR A 151 -0.85 -4.23 -10.19
CA THR A 151 -2.09 -4.64 -9.52
C THR A 151 -3.30 -3.88 -10.02
N THR A 152 -4.50 -4.49 -10.03
CA THR A 152 -5.76 -3.82 -10.38
C THR A 152 -6.91 -4.27 -9.47
N GLY A 153 -8.01 -3.51 -9.43
CA GLY A 153 -9.27 -3.91 -8.77
C GLY A 153 -9.38 -3.60 -7.27
N GLY A 154 -8.37 -2.97 -6.68
CA GLY A 154 -8.41 -2.48 -5.28
C GLY A 154 -7.18 -1.65 -4.92
N LEU A 155 -6.04 -2.03 -5.49
CA LEU A 155 -4.82 -1.24 -5.56
C LEU A 155 -4.44 -1.14 -7.04
N ASN A 156 -4.15 0.05 -7.56
CA ASN A 156 -3.89 0.31 -8.98
C ASN A 156 -2.48 0.86 -9.16
N VAL A 157 -1.47 -0.02 -9.08
CA VAL A 157 -0.06 0.39 -9.06
C VAL A 157 0.80 -0.41 -10.02
N LEU A 158 1.82 0.24 -10.57
CA LEU A 158 2.93 -0.39 -11.29
C LEU A 158 4.20 -0.23 -10.44
N GLN A 159 4.78 -1.34 -9.99
CA GLN A 159 5.94 -1.37 -9.10
C GLN A 159 7.22 -1.71 -9.86
N CYS A 160 8.25 -0.89 -9.64
CA CYS A 160 9.53 -0.91 -10.33
C CYS A 160 10.69 -0.75 -9.34
N GLY A 161 11.93 -0.67 -9.85
CA GLY A 161 13.11 -0.30 -9.07
C GLY A 161 13.86 -1.45 -8.40
N ASP A 162 13.58 -2.70 -8.80
CA ASP A 162 14.37 -3.88 -8.44
C ASP A 162 15.20 -4.35 -9.66
N PRO A 163 16.53 -4.21 -9.66
CA PRO A 163 17.37 -4.67 -10.77
C PRO A 163 17.33 -6.17 -11.03
N THR A 164 16.94 -6.98 -10.04
CA THR A 164 16.79 -8.43 -10.22
C THR A 164 15.47 -8.80 -10.90
N GLY A 165 14.47 -7.89 -10.85
CA GLY A 165 13.11 -8.14 -11.30
C GLY A 165 12.33 -9.17 -10.46
N SER A 166 12.85 -9.57 -9.28
CA SER A 166 12.19 -10.59 -8.44
C SER A 166 11.21 -10.01 -7.43
N GLY A 167 11.29 -8.70 -7.16
CA GLY A 167 10.58 -7.99 -6.08
C GLY A 167 11.29 -8.04 -4.73
N ALA A 168 12.48 -8.63 -4.65
CA ALA A 168 13.23 -8.81 -3.41
C ALA A 168 14.62 -8.17 -3.42
N GLY A 169 15.06 -7.63 -4.56
CA GLY A 169 16.32 -6.91 -4.67
C GLY A 169 16.23 -5.47 -4.16
N GLY A 170 17.39 -4.89 -3.90
CA GLY A 170 17.55 -3.53 -3.40
C GLY A 170 19.00 -3.05 -3.51
N PRO A 171 19.29 -1.80 -3.12
CA PRO A 171 20.56 -1.14 -3.40
C PRO A 171 21.67 -1.48 -2.38
N GLY A 172 21.43 -2.46 -1.50
CA GLY A 172 22.35 -2.83 -0.40
C GLY A 172 22.31 -1.87 0.80
N PHE A 173 21.38 -0.92 0.79
CA PHE A 173 21.07 -0.06 1.93
C PHE A 173 19.57 0.12 2.10
N THR A 174 19.17 0.50 3.31
CA THR A 174 17.81 0.91 3.67
C THR A 174 17.81 2.28 4.34
N PHE A 175 16.66 2.96 4.32
CA PHE A 175 16.46 4.24 5.02
C PHE A 175 15.03 4.36 5.58
N ALA A 176 14.88 5.30 6.52
CA ALA A 176 13.65 5.54 7.25
C ALA A 176 12.47 5.92 6.36
N ASP A 177 11.25 5.68 6.85
CA ASP A 177 10.06 6.23 6.22
C ASP A 177 9.95 7.75 6.47
N GLU A 178 9.35 8.44 5.50
CA GLU A 178 9.05 9.88 5.55
C GLU A 178 7.55 10.07 5.29
N TYR A 179 7.12 11.28 4.93
CA TYR A 179 5.71 11.58 4.74
C TYR A 179 5.03 10.59 3.78
N PRO A 180 3.86 10.02 4.13
CA PRO A 180 3.01 10.35 5.28
C PRO A 180 3.26 9.50 6.54
N ALA A 181 4.17 8.54 6.48
CA ALA A 181 4.36 7.52 7.52
C ALA A 181 4.89 8.10 8.83
N ASP A 182 5.63 9.21 8.76
CA ASP A 182 6.16 9.93 9.92
C ASP A 182 5.16 10.94 10.53
N GLU A 183 4.00 11.16 9.89
CA GLU A 183 2.95 12.10 10.33
C GLU A 183 1.58 11.42 10.56
N SER A 184 1.43 10.15 10.22
CA SER A 184 0.16 9.43 10.26
C SER A 184 0.15 8.33 11.33
N GLU A 185 -0.97 8.21 12.04
CA GLU A 185 -1.21 7.05 12.90
C GLU A 185 -1.50 5.82 12.02
N PRO A 186 -0.88 4.65 12.28
CA PRO A 186 -0.89 3.49 11.37
C PRO A 186 -2.22 2.70 11.35
N THR A 187 -3.35 3.32 11.70
CA THR A 187 -4.59 2.57 11.97
C THR A 187 -5.63 2.63 10.86
N ASP A 188 -5.74 3.73 10.13
CA ASP A 188 -6.76 3.90 9.09
C ASP A 188 -6.15 3.92 7.69
N SER A 189 -6.84 3.29 6.73
CA SER A 189 -6.44 3.34 5.32
C SER A 189 -6.69 4.73 4.75
N VAL A 190 -5.84 5.15 3.83
CA VAL A 190 -5.97 6.38 3.05
C VAL A 190 -6.00 6.04 1.57
N ILE A 191 -6.51 6.95 0.75
CA ILE A 191 -6.41 6.83 -0.70
C ILE A 191 -5.12 7.51 -1.14
N TYR A 192 -4.18 6.74 -1.67
CA TYR A 192 -3.03 7.31 -2.36
C TYR A 192 -3.50 7.91 -3.69
N PRO A 193 -3.26 9.21 -3.96
CA PRO A 193 -3.82 9.86 -5.14
C PRO A 193 -3.36 9.22 -6.45
N GLU A 194 -4.23 9.17 -7.45
CA GLU A 194 -3.83 8.84 -8.82
C GLU A 194 -2.73 9.83 -9.27
N GLY A 195 -1.71 9.32 -9.95
CA GLY A 195 -0.54 10.10 -10.35
C GLY A 195 0.57 10.10 -9.30
N SER A 196 0.30 9.77 -8.03
CA SER A 196 1.33 9.80 -7.00
C SER A 196 2.35 8.66 -7.14
N ILE A 197 3.54 8.90 -6.61
CA ILE A 197 4.66 7.96 -6.58
C ILE A 197 5.01 7.74 -5.12
N ALA A 198 5.16 6.49 -4.69
CA ALA A 198 5.58 6.17 -3.34
C ALA A 198 6.66 5.08 -3.31
N MET A 199 7.48 5.09 -2.26
CA MET A 199 8.45 4.04 -2.00
C MET A 199 7.75 2.72 -1.67
N ALA A 200 8.25 1.62 -2.22
CA ALA A 200 7.89 0.29 -1.74
C ALA A 200 8.85 -0.11 -0.60
N ASN A 201 8.33 -0.81 0.41
CA ASN A 201 9.11 -1.28 1.55
C ASN A 201 8.69 -2.70 1.98
N SER A 202 9.44 -3.28 2.91
CA SER A 202 9.17 -4.59 3.53
C SER A 202 8.78 -4.44 5.02
N GLY A 203 8.18 -3.30 5.37
CA GLY A 203 7.89 -2.88 6.73
C GLY A 203 8.53 -1.53 7.08
N PRO A 204 8.29 -1.04 8.31
CA PRO A 204 8.76 0.28 8.73
C PRO A 204 10.27 0.46 8.54
N ASP A 205 10.67 1.61 8.02
CA ASP A 205 12.06 2.05 7.85
C ASP A 205 12.92 1.12 6.98
N THR A 206 12.29 0.50 5.98
CA THR A 206 12.97 -0.42 5.03
C THR A 206 12.92 0.06 3.58
N ASN A 207 12.80 1.37 3.36
CA ASN A 207 12.87 1.92 2.01
C ASN A 207 14.23 1.60 1.38
N GLY A 208 14.20 1.18 0.12
CA GLY A 208 15.38 0.85 -0.67
C GLY A 208 15.35 1.56 -2.01
N SER A 209 15.34 0.79 -3.10
CA SER A 209 15.31 1.33 -4.46
C SER A 209 13.96 1.18 -5.15
N GLN A 210 13.07 0.36 -4.60
CA GLN A 210 11.78 0.04 -5.23
C GLN A 210 10.75 1.13 -4.94
N PHE A 211 9.94 1.44 -5.94
CA PHE A 211 8.85 2.42 -5.87
C PHE A 211 7.66 1.91 -6.67
N PHE A 212 6.48 2.47 -6.41
CA PHE A 212 5.28 2.19 -7.18
C PHE A 212 4.63 3.47 -7.71
N LEU A 213 4.11 3.35 -8.93
CA LEU A 213 3.44 4.39 -9.69
C LEU A 213 1.92 4.17 -9.59
N ASN A 214 1.21 5.06 -8.90
CA ASN A 214 -0.24 4.96 -8.73
C ASN A 214 -0.96 5.46 -9.99
N TYR A 215 -1.58 4.56 -10.74
CA TYR A 215 -2.30 4.91 -11.97
C TYR A 215 -3.83 4.92 -11.81
N GLY A 216 -4.31 4.71 -10.60
CA GLY A 216 -5.70 4.83 -10.20
C GLY A 216 -5.82 4.91 -8.67
N PRO A 217 -7.03 5.10 -8.13
CA PRO A 217 -7.23 5.14 -6.69
C PRO A 217 -6.85 3.79 -6.07
N GLY A 218 -6.09 3.84 -4.97
CA GLY A 218 -5.68 2.66 -4.22
C GLY A 218 -5.79 2.91 -2.72
N GLN A 219 -6.34 1.95 -1.98
CA GLN A 219 -6.46 2.02 -0.53
C GLN A 219 -5.26 1.34 0.11
N LEU A 220 -4.47 2.09 0.87
CA LEU A 220 -3.32 1.57 1.61
C LEU A 220 -3.27 2.24 2.99
N GLN A 221 -2.64 1.57 3.95
CA GLN A 221 -2.18 2.27 5.15
C GLN A 221 -1.16 3.36 4.76
N PRO A 222 -1.07 4.48 5.49
CA PRO A 222 -0.16 5.58 5.21
C PRO A 222 1.31 5.24 5.56
N ASN A 223 1.79 4.05 5.19
CA ASN A 223 3.11 3.53 5.56
C ASN A 223 4.15 3.66 4.43
N TYR A 224 3.85 4.36 3.34
CA TYR A 224 4.68 4.40 2.14
C TYR A 224 5.05 5.83 1.79
N SER A 225 6.33 6.18 1.92
CA SER A 225 6.84 7.53 1.69
C SER A 225 6.50 8.04 0.29
N ILE A 226 5.74 9.13 0.20
CA ILE A 226 5.39 9.78 -1.06
C ILE A 226 6.61 10.54 -1.58
N LEU A 227 6.96 10.27 -2.83
CA LEU A 227 8.05 10.95 -3.51
C LEU A 227 7.58 12.17 -4.30
N GLY A 228 6.35 12.18 -4.78
CA GLY A 228 5.84 13.20 -5.69
C GLY A 228 4.80 12.64 -6.67
N THR A 229 4.80 13.13 -7.90
CA THR A 229 3.79 12.80 -8.91
C THR A 229 4.37 12.55 -10.29
N MET A 230 3.77 11.63 -11.05
CA MET A 230 3.91 11.57 -12.49
C MET A 230 3.31 12.83 -13.11
N THR A 231 3.92 13.34 -14.19
CA THR A 231 3.23 14.36 -15.00
C THR A 231 2.03 13.72 -15.72
N PRO A 232 1.09 14.50 -16.29
CA PRO A 232 -0.01 13.94 -17.08
C PRO A 232 0.46 12.99 -18.20
N GLU A 233 1.55 13.33 -18.87
CA GLU A 233 2.14 12.49 -19.93
C GLU A 233 2.65 11.15 -19.38
N GLY A 234 3.31 11.18 -18.21
CA GLY A 234 3.78 9.95 -17.56
C GLY A 234 2.64 9.07 -17.07
N LEU A 235 1.60 9.68 -16.50
CA LEU A 235 0.40 8.97 -16.06
C LEU A 235 -0.33 8.29 -17.24
N ASP A 236 -0.45 8.97 -18.38
CA ASP A 236 -1.08 8.40 -19.58
C ASP A 236 -0.33 7.16 -20.09
N VAL A 237 1.01 7.18 -20.07
CA VAL A 237 1.83 6.01 -20.43
C VAL A 237 1.56 4.84 -19.48
N VAL A 238 1.56 5.08 -18.16
CA VAL A 238 1.32 4.02 -17.16
C VAL A 238 -0.12 3.49 -17.25
N LYS A 239 -1.10 4.35 -17.52
CA LYS A 239 -2.47 3.90 -17.80
C LYS A 239 -2.54 3.03 -19.05
N GLY A 240 -1.87 3.41 -20.13
CA GLY A 240 -1.78 2.60 -21.35
C GLY A 240 -1.12 1.24 -21.13
N ILE A 241 -0.13 1.14 -20.23
CA ILE A 241 0.43 -0.13 -19.76
C ILE A 241 -0.66 -0.95 -19.04
N SER A 242 -1.41 -0.32 -18.12
CA SER A 242 -2.43 -1.00 -17.33
C SER A 242 -3.57 -1.58 -18.16
N GLU A 243 -3.94 -0.93 -19.27
CA GLU A 243 -4.99 -1.38 -20.19
C GLU A 243 -4.64 -2.70 -20.90
N LYS A 244 -3.35 -3.00 -21.06
CA LYS A 244 -2.87 -4.29 -21.59
C LYS A 244 -3.04 -5.43 -20.59
N GLY A 245 -3.24 -5.11 -19.32
CA GLY A 245 -3.53 -6.05 -18.25
C GLY A 245 -2.29 -6.70 -17.62
N ILE A 246 -2.56 -7.64 -16.72
CA ILE A 246 -1.56 -8.40 -15.94
C ILE A 246 -1.45 -9.79 -16.55
N GLU A 247 -0.26 -10.40 -16.49
CA GLU A 247 0.03 -11.73 -17.02
C GLU A 247 -1.03 -12.76 -16.56
N GLY A 248 -1.61 -13.46 -17.53
CA GLY A 248 -2.66 -14.46 -17.29
C GLY A 248 -4.04 -13.88 -16.95
N GLY A 249 -4.25 -12.56 -17.09
CA GLY A 249 -5.52 -11.90 -16.76
C GLY A 249 -5.80 -11.81 -15.26
N GLN A 250 -4.74 -11.86 -14.45
CA GLN A 250 -4.82 -11.78 -12.99
C GLN A 250 -5.05 -10.32 -12.52
N THR A 251 -5.25 -10.13 -11.22
CA THR A 251 -5.37 -8.80 -10.61
C THR A 251 -4.11 -8.35 -9.86
N ASP A 252 -3.13 -9.23 -9.70
CA ASP A 252 -1.83 -8.98 -9.09
C ASP A 252 -0.80 -9.92 -9.74
N GLY A 253 0.33 -9.38 -10.19
CA GLY A 253 1.39 -10.15 -10.82
C GLY A 253 2.23 -9.30 -11.75
N LYS A 254 2.96 -9.94 -12.67
CA LYS A 254 3.74 -9.24 -13.68
C LYS A 254 2.82 -8.55 -14.69
N PRO A 255 3.21 -7.38 -15.25
CA PRO A 255 2.54 -6.81 -16.41
C PRO A 255 2.40 -7.85 -17.55
N ALA A 256 1.30 -7.81 -18.31
CA ALA A 256 1.07 -8.75 -19.42
C ALA A 256 2.07 -8.55 -20.56
N GLU A 257 2.52 -7.32 -20.76
CA GLU A 257 3.66 -6.98 -21.61
C GLU A 257 4.80 -6.45 -20.74
N GLU A 258 6.03 -6.88 -21.01
CA GLU A 258 7.19 -6.43 -20.24
C GLU A 258 7.30 -4.90 -20.25
N VAL A 259 7.42 -4.32 -19.06
CA VAL A 259 7.74 -2.90 -18.88
C VAL A 259 9.19 -2.83 -18.42
N ARG A 260 10.06 -2.42 -19.34
CA ARG A 260 11.50 -2.27 -19.11
C ARG A 260 11.84 -0.80 -19.04
N ILE A 261 12.51 -0.40 -17.97
CA ILE A 261 13.18 0.89 -17.85
C ILE A 261 14.52 0.75 -18.57
N GLU A 262 14.61 1.32 -19.77
CA GLU A 262 15.82 1.34 -20.57
C GLU A 262 16.87 2.25 -19.92
N SER A 263 16.43 3.40 -19.40
CA SER A 263 17.26 4.29 -18.58
C SER A 263 16.41 5.20 -17.69
N ALA A 264 16.98 5.67 -16.58
CA ALA A 264 16.39 6.74 -15.78
C ALA A 264 17.27 8.00 -15.84
N THR A 265 16.67 9.15 -16.14
CA THR A 265 17.40 10.42 -16.31
C THR A 265 16.91 11.49 -15.35
N VAL A 266 17.83 12.28 -14.79
CA VAL A 266 17.54 13.41 -13.91
C VAL A 266 17.81 14.72 -14.67
N SER A 267 16.92 15.70 -14.56
CA SER A 267 17.04 17.02 -15.21
C SER A 267 16.69 18.19 -14.29
#